data_AF-W1UHH0-F1
#
_entry.id   AF-W1UHH0-F1
#
_cell.length_a   1.000
_cell.length_b   1.000
_cell.length_c   1.000
_cell.angle_alpha   90.00
_cell.angle_beta   90.00
_cell.angle_gamma   90.00
#
_symmetry.space_group_name_H-M   'P 1'
#
loop_
_entity.id
_entity.type
_entity.pdbx_description
1 polymer ?
#
loop_
_entity_poly.entity_id
_entity_poly.type
_entity_poly.pdbx_seq_one_letter_code
_entity_poly.pdbx_strand_id
1 'polypeptide(L)' 'MAAGCQEQFNWEFIRWILWDGRTKAQRKNYQKLCQEYSHKVTILRNQKELDQFLDKKRKSSNS' A
#
# COMPACT_ATOMS: atom_id res chain seq x y z
N MET A 1 -5.98 15.27 14.75
CA MET A 1 -4.90 14.47 15.38
C MET A 1 -5.02 14.70 16.89
N ALA A 2 -5.69 13.81 17.60
CA ALA A 2 -5.93 13.93 19.05
C ALA A 2 -4.95 13.05 19.84
N ALA A 3 -4.62 13.46 21.07
CA ALA A 3 -3.82 12.67 21.99
C ALA A 3 -4.50 11.32 22.25
N GLY A 4 -3.77 10.21 22.03
CA GLY A 4 -4.28 8.84 22.18
C GLY A 4 -4.59 8.10 20.87
N CYS A 5 -4.43 8.72 19.71
CA CYS A 5 -4.65 8.04 18.43
C CYS A 5 -3.44 7.16 18.06
N GLN A 6 -3.59 5.83 18.03
CA GLN A 6 -2.55 4.86 17.64
C GLN A 6 -2.19 4.92 16.15
N GLU A 7 -3.02 5.56 15.32
CA GLU A 7 -2.78 5.79 13.90
C GLU A 7 -1.94 7.05 13.63
N GLN A 8 -1.35 7.65 14.66
CA GLN A 8 -0.39 8.72 14.47
C GLN A 8 0.77 8.18 13.65
N PHE A 9 1.06 8.85 12.54
CA PHE A 9 2.33 8.79 11.84
C PHE A 9 3.45 9.14 12.83
N ASN A 10 3.84 8.17 13.64
CA ASN A 10 4.84 8.37 14.67
C ASN A 10 6.18 8.63 13.98
N TRP A 11 7.07 9.30 14.69
CA TRP A 11 8.36 9.68 14.13
C TRP A 11 9.14 8.46 13.64
N GLU A 12 8.99 7.31 14.31
CA GLU A 12 9.60 6.04 13.92
C GLU A 12 9.09 5.53 12.57
N PHE A 13 7.79 5.61 12.30
CA PHE A 13 7.15 5.23 11.04
C PHE A 13 7.52 6.20 9.92
N ILE A 14 7.55 7.51 10.19
CA ILE A 14 8.02 8.52 9.24
C ILE A 14 9.49 8.27 8.90
N ARG A 15 10.34 8.06 9.92
CA ARG A 15 11.76 7.75 9.74
C ARG A 15 11.95 6.46 8.93
N TRP A 16 11.13 5.45 9.18
CA TRP A 16 11.14 4.20 8.43
C TRP A 16 10.74 4.42 6.97
N ILE A 17 9.64 5.13 6.68
CA ILE A 17 9.20 5.43 5.30
C ILE A 17 10.25 6.23 4.51
N LEU A 18 10.90 7.20 5.16
CA LEU A 18 11.84 8.12 4.50
C LEU A 18 13.22 7.49 4.29
N TRP A 19 13.72 6.71 5.25
CA TRP A 19 15.09 6.19 5.22
C TRP A 19 15.17 4.66 5.21
N ASP A 20 14.63 3.99 6.23
CA ASP A 20 14.91 2.56 6.47
C ASP A 20 14.20 1.61 5.47
N GLY A 21 12.96 1.93 5.12
CA GLY A 21 12.13 1.18 4.18
C GLY A 21 12.53 1.37 2.71
N ARG A 22 13.44 2.31 2.39
CA ARG A 22 13.87 2.59 1.01
C ARG A 22 15.11 1.82 0.56
N THR A 23 15.62 0.90 1.39
CA THR A 23 16.77 0.07 1.05
C THR A 23 16.48 -0.88 -0.12
N LYS A 24 17.52 -1.23 -0.89
CA LYS A 24 17.41 -2.15 -2.04
C LYS A 24 16.92 -3.54 -1.63
N ALA A 25 17.29 -4.00 -0.44
CA ALA A 25 16.87 -5.29 0.11
C ALA A 25 15.35 -5.33 0.33
N GLN A 26 14.79 -4.29 0.97
CA GLN A 26 13.35 -4.23 1.22
C GLN A 26 12.53 -4.13 -0.07
N ARG A 27 13.03 -3.38 -1.07
CA ARG A 27 12.39 -3.33 -2.40
C ARG A 27 12.36 -4.70 -3.09
N LYS A 28 13.45 -5.45 -3.04
CA LYS A 28 13.51 -6.82 -3.60
C LYS A 28 12.57 -7.76 -2.86
N ASN A 29 12.53 -7.68 -1.53
CA ASN A 29 11.63 -8.49 -0.72
C ASN A 29 10.16 -8.20 -1.04
N TYR A 30 9.80 -6.91 -1.13
CA TYR A 30 8.46 -6.48 -1.55
C TYR A 30 8.10 -6.97 -2.95
N GLN A 31 9.01 -6.86 -3.92
CA GLN A 31 8.77 -7.37 -5.27
C GLN A 31 8.56 -8.89 -5.28
N LYS A 32 9.36 -9.63 -4.50
CA LYS A 32 9.22 -11.08 -4.36
C LYS A 32 7.87 -11.45 -3.74
N LEU A 33 7.45 -10.75 -2.68
CA LEU A 33 6.15 -10.93 -2.04
C LEU A 33 5.00 -10.69 -3.03
N CYS A 34 5.05 -9.61 -3.80
CA CYS A 34 4.04 -9.31 -4.82
C CYS A 34 3.99 -10.37 -5.93
N GLN A 35 5.12 -11.00 -6.26
CA GLN A 35 5.15 -12.12 -7.22
C GLN A 35 4.54 -13.39 -6.61
N GLU A 36 4.97 -13.76 -5.41
CA GLU A 36 4.54 -14.97 -4.69
C GLU A 36 3.03 -14.95 -4.38
N TYR A 37 2.51 -13.80 -3.95
CA TYR A 37 1.10 -13.62 -3.61
C TYR A 37 0.33 -12.77 -4.64
N SER A 38 0.72 -12.83 -5.91
CA SER A 38 0.07 -12.08 -7.00
C SER A 38 -1.45 -12.29 -7.08
N HIS A 39 -1.95 -13.46 -6.68
CA HIS A 39 -3.38 -13.77 -6.62
C HIS A 39 -4.16 -13.05 -5.50
N LYS A 40 -3.48 -12.51 -4.49
CA LYS A 40 -4.08 -11.73 -3.37
C LYS A 40 -3.73 -10.25 -3.41
N VAL A 41 -2.80 -9.85 -4.28
CA VAL A 41 -2.23 -8.51 -4.31
C VAL A 41 -2.70 -7.77 -5.56
N THR A 42 -3.22 -6.56 -5.39
CA THR A 42 -3.49 -5.62 -6.49
C THR A 42 -2.58 -4.40 -6.32
N ILE A 43 -1.77 -4.10 -7.32
CA ILE A 43 -0.85 -2.95 -7.30
C ILE A 43 -1.45 -1.86 -8.17
N LEU A 44 -1.61 -0.66 -7.61
CA LEU A 44 -2.10 0.54 -8.30
C LEU A 44 -0.96 1.56 -8.36
N ARG A 45 -0.60 2.05 -9.55
CA ARG A 45 0.56 2.93 -9.73
C ARG A 45 0.19 4.36 -10.09
N ASN A 46 -1.03 4.59 -10.55
CA ASN A 46 -1.52 5.91 -10.95
C ASN A 46 -3.01 6.08 -10.66
N GLN A 47 -3.47 7.32 -10.77
CA GLN A 47 -4.86 7.71 -10.50
C GLN A 47 -5.85 6.93 -11.39
N LYS A 48 -5.54 6.73 -12.67
CA LYS A 48 -6.41 6.01 -13.61
C LYS A 48 -6.61 4.55 -13.19
N GLU A 49 -5.57 3.85 -12.76
CA GLU A 49 -5.68 2.47 -12.25
C GLU A 49 -6.53 2.41 -10.97
N LEU A 50 -6.38 3.39 -10.08
CA LEU A 50 -7.19 3.51 -8.88
C LEU A 50 -8.67 3.72 -9.22
N ASP A 51 -8.98 4.66 -10.12
CA ASP A 51 -10.36 4.94 -10.53
C ASP A 51 -11.02 3.70 -11.14
N GLN A 52 -10.30 2.97 -12.01
CA GLN A 52 -10.76 1.72 -12.59
C GLN A 52 -10.99 0.62 -11.55
N PHE A 53 -10.13 0.52 -10.54
CA PHE A 53 -10.27 -0.45 -9.46
C PHE A 53 -11.52 -0.17 -8.61
N LEU A 54 -11.74 1.11 -8.27
CA LEU A 54 -12.90 1.54 -7.48
C LEU A 54 -14.22 1.35 -8.24
N ASP A 55 -14.24 1.64 -9.54
CA ASP A 55 -15.40 1.40 -10.40
C ASP A 55 -15.78 -0.09 -10.47
N LYS A 56 -14.78 -0.97 -10.67
CA LYS A 56 -14.98 -2.43 -10.63
C LYS A 56 -15.54 -2.90 -9.29
N LYS A 57 -15.01 -2.40 -8.18
CA LYS A 57 -15.49 -2.70 -6.82
C LYS A 57 -16.93 -2.27 -6.61
N ARG A 58 -17.31 -1.08 -7.07
CA ARG A 58 -18.68 -0.54 -6.97
C ARG A 58 -19.67 -1.39 -7.79
N LYS A 59 -19.31 -1.76 -9.02
CA LYS A 59 -20.14 -2.61 -9.88
C LYS A 59 -20.37 -4.01 -9.29
N SER A 60 -19.34 -4.62 -8.72
CA SER A 60 -19.44 -5.90 -8.02
C SER A 60 -20.28 -5.87 -6.74
N SER A 61 -20.54 -4.69 -6.18
CA SER A 61 -21.36 -4.53 -4.96
C SER A 61 -22.84 -4.26 -5.28
N ASN A 62 -23.13 -3.91 -6.54
CA ASN A 62 -24.47 -3.59 -7.05
C ASN A 62 -25.07 -4.72 -7.92
N SER A 63 -24.41 -5.87 -8.01
CA SER A 63 -24.86 -7.11 -8.67
C SER A 63 -24.91 -8.23 -7.64
#